data_AF-A0A0D2PFZ6-F1
#
_entry.id   AF-A0A0D2PFZ6-F1
#
_cell.length_a   1.000
_cell.length_b   1.000
_cell.length_c   1.000
_cell.angle_alpha   90.00
_cell.angle_beta   90.00
_cell.angle_gamma   90.00
#
_symmetry.space_group_name_H-M   'P 1'
#
loop_
_entity.id
_entity.type
_entity.pdbx_description
1 polymer ?
#
loop_
_entity_poly.entity_id
_entity_poly.type
_entity_poly.pdbx_seq_one_letter_code
_entity_poly.pdbx_strand_id
1 'polypeptide(L)'
;MDQAALSILQTLLKTNRPPTDQETAIIRESMAPTNAELKSLEAHISETMARIEELESQVEQAESKLQRLREEEAAILETFDNHRRVFSPFRNIPEDILREICIAVVADSVPALSSRHQTIPLPYVLSQICSGMRHIALTTPIIWASMHVKIYPISFNSLAGYERAYSALVLKANTWFERAGGLGLTVSIEDHSDPYEMSAHSQSALWESLFDTLLSYSTRWKVLQIDTGNILSAPMVRIAALTAVEVPLLQSVSFSLDYVLSDPLLRHSVLLQIPTLRCVKLEICNMEMFTVDWANLTSVTLHPSPHSRNWIPKSDVKIILQQTKCLIFCDITVGLGGLEEHYTDNISLPFLKTLIVDERTFIPAKPGAPSILDLITAPILEIFDMRRQEFFDFADFFKRSTRISKLSLPYFDEDQSFTDTMRFLSHCPSLTELSLWPCKWSMDTSDADKFLRAFVESDAGVMCPCLQDFSIAGKIDFSFQTLRLFLEGRQGDIAAQNVMPWKKLVIDIRGIRDTEKRRQVSNLVSQKKAAGLNIREK
;
A
#
# COMPACT_ATOMS: atom_id res chain seq x y z
N MET A 1 17.05 -94.01 11.86
CA MET A 1 17.71 -95.24 11.35
C MET A 1 18.20 -96.04 12.53
N ASP A 2 17.87 -97.32 12.61
CA ASP A 2 18.16 -98.15 13.80
C ASP A 2 19.66 -98.43 13.94
N GLN A 3 20.17 -98.60 15.18
CA GLN A 3 21.60 -98.65 15.47
C GLN A 3 22.28 -99.88 14.84
N ALA A 4 21.52 -100.96 14.63
CA ALA A 4 21.94 -102.15 13.90
C ALA A 4 22.17 -101.87 12.40
N ALA A 5 21.24 -101.16 11.74
CA ALA A 5 21.37 -100.82 10.32
C ALA A 5 22.55 -99.87 10.06
N LEU A 6 22.86 -98.99 11.01
CA LEU A 6 23.97 -98.03 10.93
C LEU A 6 25.34 -98.73 11.07
N SER A 7 25.43 -99.74 11.96
CA SER A 7 26.62 -100.60 12.08
C SER A 7 26.86 -101.45 10.82
N ILE A 8 25.77 -101.99 10.23
CA ILE A 8 25.83 -102.73 8.98
C ILE A 8 26.34 -101.84 7.83
N LEU A 9 25.80 -100.63 7.69
CA LEU A 9 26.25 -99.66 6.68
C LEU A 9 27.73 -99.27 6.85
N GLN A 10 28.19 -99.02 8.08
CA GLN A 10 29.61 -98.71 8.34
C GLN A 10 30.53 -99.89 8.00
N THR A 11 30.08 -101.12 8.23
CA THR A 11 30.84 -102.32 7.91
C THR A 11 30.93 -102.53 6.40
N LEU A 12 29.81 -102.34 5.69
CA LEU A 12 29.77 -102.42 4.23
C LEU A 12 30.65 -101.35 3.57
N LEU A 13 30.64 -100.12 4.09
CA LEU A 13 31.48 -99.01 3.60
C LEU A 13 32.99 -99.28 3.79
N LYS A 14 33.38 -99.97 4.87
CA LYS A 14 34.80 -100.29 5.13
C LYS A 14 35.31 -101.49 4.33
N THR A 15 34.42 -102.44 4.04
CA THR A 15 34.81 -103.71 3.39
C THR A 15 34.57 -103.72 1.89
N ASN A 16 33.76 -102.79 1.38
CA ASN A 16 33.39 -102.66 -0.02
C ASN A 16 32.80 -103.95 -0.63
N ARG A 17 32.25 -104.84 0.21
CA ARG A 17 31.55 -106.06 -0.23
C ARG A 17 30.10 -105.74 -0.55
N PRO A 18 29.47 -106.44 -1.53
CA PRO A 18 28.05 -106.30 -1.77
C PRO A 18 27.25 -106.75 -0.52
N PRO A 19 26.20 -106.00 -0.14
CA PRO A 19 25.34 -106.38 0.97
C PRO A 19 24.57 -107.66 0.67
N THR A 20 24.38 -108.49 1.69
CA THR A 20 23.58 -109.71 1.62
C THR A 20 22.08 -109.40 1.62
N ASP A 21 21.24 -110.28 1.08
CA ASP A 21 19.78 -110.03 0.96
C ASP A 21 19.13 -109.66 2.31
N GLN A 22 19.56 -110.28 3.41
CA GLN A 22 19.06 -109.98 4.75
C GLN A 22 19.51 -108.61 5.28
N GLU A 23 20.73 -108.18 4.95
CA GLU A 23 21.23 -106.83 5.25
C GLU A 23 20.47 -105.77 4.43
N THR A 24 20.13 -106.07 3.18
CA THR A 24 19.31 -105.17 2.34
C THR A 24 17.87 -105.01 2.84
N ALA A 25 17.27 -106.08 3.39
CA ALA A 25 15.94 -106.03 3.98
C ALA A 25 15.91 -105.15 5.24
N ILE A 26 16.89 -105.31 6.14
CA ILE A 26 17.03 -104.51 7.36
C ILE A 26 17.27 -103.03 7.04
N ILE A 27 18.11 -102.74 6.04
CA ILE A 27 18.34 -101.36 5.58
C ILE A 27 17.04 -100.76 5.01
N ARG A 28 16.31 -101.49 4.15
CA ARG A 28 15.02 -101.04 3.59
C ARG A 28 13.96 -100.80 4.66
N GLU A 29 13.83 -101.68 5.63
CA GLU A 29 12.88 -101.55 6.74
C GLU A 29 13.24 -100.35 7.63
N SER A 30 14.54 -100.15 7.93
CA SER A 30 15.01 -98.99 8.68
C SER A 30 14.84 -97.65 7.92
N MET A 31 14.79 -97.70 6.58
CA MET A 31 14.57 -96.54 5.70
C MET A 31 13.10 -96.28 5.38
N ALA A 32 12.20 -97.24 5.63
CA ALA A 32 10.76 -97.11 5.38
C ALA A 32 10.10 -95.87 6.04
N PRO A 33 10.34 -95.55 7.33
CA PRO A 33 9.78 -94.33 7.93
C PRO A 33 10.33 -93.06 7.28
N THR A 34 11.63 -93.03 6.94
CA THR A 34 12.27 -91.90 6.23
C THR A 34 11.68 -91.69 4.84
N ASN A 35 11.36 -92.78 4.12
CA ASN A 35 10.71 -92.71 2.81
C ASN A 35 9.24 -92.24 2.89
N ALA A 36 8.53 -92.57 3.97
CA ALA A 36 7.19 -92.06 4.22
C ALA A 36 7.21 -90.54 4.56
N GLU A 37 8.20 -90.10 5.35
CA GLU A 37 8.45 -88.68 5.62
C GLU A 37 8.81 -87.91 4.34
N LEU A 38 9.66 -88.48 3.47
CA LEU A 38 10.00 -87.87 2.17
C LEU A 38 8.79 -87.74 1.25
N LYS A 39 7.90 -88.74 1.18
CA LYS A 39 6.66 -88.64 0.41
C LYS A 39 5.69 -87.59 0.97
N SER A 40 5.59 -87.48 2.28
CA SER A 40 4.80 -86.44 2.95
C SER A 40 5.35 -85.05 2.63
N LEU A 41 6.68 -84.90 2.65
CA LEU A 41 7.35 -83.65 2.30
C LEU A 41 7.15 -83.29 0.81
N GLU A 42 7.21 -84.26 -0.10
CA GLU A 42 6.99 -84.05 -1.53
C GLU A 42 5.53 -83.62 -1.83
N ALA A 43 4.56 -84.22 -1.14
CA ALA A 43 3.16 -83.80 -1.21
C ALA A 43 2.97 -82.37 -0.67
N HIS A 44 3.61 -82.04 0.45
CA HIS A 44 3.56 -80.69 1.03
C HIS A 44 4.23 -79.63 0.14
N ILE A 45 5.35 -79.97 -0.51
CA ILE A 45 6.00 -79.11 -1.51
C ILE A 45 5.06 -78.87 -2.69
N SER A 46 4.41 -79.92 -3.20
CA SER A 46 3.46 -79.82 -4.33
C SER A 46 2.25 -78.94 -3.98
N GLU A 47 1.68 -79.10 -2.79
CA GLU A 47 0.59 -78.25 -2.29
C GLU A 47 1.03 -76.80 -2.12
N THR A 48 2.23 -76.57 -1.60
CA THR A 48 2.80 -75.23 -1.43
C THR A 48 3.04 -74.56 -2.77
N MET A 49 3.55 -75.29 -3.77
CA MET A 49 3.75 -74.78 -5.13
C MET A 49 2.43 -74.37 -5.77
N ALA A 50 1.39 -75.21 -5.69
CA ALA A 50 0.07 -74.86 -6.21
C ALA A 50 -0.51 -73.61 -5.51
N ARG A 51 -0.23 -73.45 -4.21
CA ARG A 51 -0.66 -72.25 -3.48
C ARG A 51 0.11 -70.99 -3.91
N ILE A 52 1.38 -71.12 -4.25
CA ILE A 52 2.18 -70.01 -4.79
C ILE A 52 1.64 -69.59 -6.15
N GLU A 53 1.41 -70.53 -7.07
CA GLU A 53 0.86 -70.24 -8.42
C GLU A 53 -0.50 -69.54 -8.33
N GLU A 54 -1.37 -69.98 -7.43
CA GLU A 54 -2.66 -69.32 -7.19
C GLU A 54 -2.49 -67.89 -6.64
N LEU A 55 -1.54 -67.68 -5.71
CA LEU A 55 -1.25 -66.34 -5.18
C LEU A 55 -0.65 -65.42 -6.24
N GLU A 56 0.25 -65.92 -7.09
CA GLU A 56 0.84 -65.16 -8.20
C GLU A 56 -0.24 -64.72 -9.20
N SER A 57 -1.18 -65.61 -9.54
CA SER A 57 -2.35 -65.27 -10.38
C SER A 57 -3.24 -64.19 -9.76
N GLN A 58 -3.48 -64.26 -8.45
CA GLN A 58 -4.25 -63.22 -7.74
C GLN A 58 -3.52 -61.88 -7.70
N VAL A 59 -2.20 -61.88 -7.56
CA VAL A 59 -1.38 -60.66 -7.63
C VAL A 59 -1.46 -60.04 -9.01
N GLU A 60 -1.27 -60.83 -10.08
CA GLU A 60 -1.36 -60.33 -11.45
C GLU A 60 -2.74 -59.72 -11.76
N GLN A 61 -3.82 -60.38 -11.32
CA GLN A 61 -5.18 -59.86 -11.49
C GLN A 61 -5.41 -58.56 -10.70
N ALA A 62 -4.89 -58.46 -9.48
CA ALA A 62 -4.99 -57.25 -8.67
C ALA A 62 -4.18 -56.09 -9.27
N GLU A 63 -2.99 -56.34 -9.78
CA GLU A 63 -2.14 -55.36 -10.46
C GLU A 63 -2.80 -54.84 -11.74
N SER A 64 -3.38 -55.72 -12.57
CA SER A 64 -4.13 -55.33 -13.77
C SER A 64 -5.33 -54.43 -13.43
N LYS A 65 -6.08 -54.78 -12.37
CA LYS A 65 -7.20 -53.97 -11.90
C LYS A 65 -6.75 -52.61 -11.37
N LEU A 66 -5.64 -52.57 -10.63
CA LEU A 66 -5.07 -51.32 -10.11
C LEU A 66 -4.61 -50.41 -11.26
N GLN A 67 -3.96 -50.98 -12.27
CA GLN A 67 -3.52 -50.23 -13.45
C GLN A 67 -4.70 -49.59 -14.18
N ARG A 68 -5.77 -50.36 -14.43
CA ARG A 68 -7.00 -49.85 -15.05
C ARG A 68 -7.64 -48.71 -14.23
N LEU A 69 -7.74 -48.86 -12.91
CA LEU A 69 -8.30 -47.81 -12.06
C LEU A 69 -7.46 -46.52 -12.09
N ARG A 70 -6.14 -46.63 -12.18
CA ARG A 70 -5.25 -45.47 -12.33
C ARG A 70 -5.43 -44.78 -13.68
N GLU A 71 -5.63 -45.53 -14.75
CA GLU A 71 -5.92 -44.98 -16.08
C GLU A 71 -7.28 -44.26 -16.11
N GLU A 72 -8.31 -44.85 -15.50
CA GLU A 72 -9.62 -44.21 -15.33
C GLU A 72 -9.54 -42.94 -14.47
N GLU A 73 -8.80 -42.97 -13.35
CA GLU A 73 -8.52 -41.80 -12.52
C GLU A 73 -7.83 -40.67 -13.32
N ALA A 74 -6.80 -41.01 -14.10
CA ALA A 74 -6.08 -40.05 -14.92
C ALA A 74 -6.98 -39.38 -15.98
N ALA A 75 -7.83 -40.17 -16.65
CA ALA A 75 -8.77 -39.65 -17.65
C ALA A 75 -9.85 -38.73 -17.03
N ILE A 76 -10.35 -39.08 -15.84
CA ILE A 76 -11.30 -38.23 -15.09
C ILE A 76 -10.63 -36.92 -14.65
N LEU A 77 -9.39 -36.98 -14.16
CA LEU A 77 -8.65 -35.77 -13.78
C LEU A 77 -8.39 -34.87 -15.00
N GLU A 78 -8.03 -35.43 -16.15
CA GLU A 78 -7.81 -34.67 -17.38
C GLU A 78 -9.09 -33.96 -17.87
N THR A 79 -10.22 -34.68 -17.88
CA THR A 79 -11.52 -34.10 -18.26
C THR A 79 -11.96 -33.01 -17.28
N PHE A 80 -11.83 -33.24 -15.97
CA PHE A 80 -12.11 -32.24 -14.95
C PHE A 80 -11.25 -30.98 -15.11
N ASP A 81 -9.95 -31.13 -15.38
CA ASP A 81 -9.04 -30.01 -15.61
C ASP A 81 -9.44 -29.21 -16.85
N ASN A 82 -9.87 -29.89 -17.92
CA ASN A 82 -10.37 -29.25 -19.13
C ASN A 82 -11.67 -28.47 -18.88
N HIS A 83 -12.63 -29.04 -18.15
CA HIS A 83 -13.83 -28.31 -17.74
C HIS A 83 -13.50 -27.10 -16.86
N ARG A 84 -12.62 -27.25 -15.87
CA ARG A 84 -12.16 -26.15 -15.00
C ARG A 84 -11.43 -25.05 -15.78
N ARG A 85 -10.70 -25.39 -16.84
CA ARG A 85 -10.05 -24.43 -17.76
C ARG A 85 -11.06 -23.58 -18.53
N VAL A 86 -12.20 -24.15 -18.94
CA VAL A 86 -13.28 -23.43 -19.65
C VAL A 86 -14.00 -22.43 -18.73
N PHE A 87 -14.17 -22.79 -17.45
CA PHE A 87 -14.79 -21.91 -16.45
C PHE A 87 -13.80 -20.93 -15.80
N SER A 88 -12.53 -20.87 -16.24
CA SER A 88 -11.56 -19.92 -15.71
C SER A 88 -11.95 -18.48 -16.09
N PRO A 89 -12.33 -17.62 -15.12
CA PRO A 89 -12.77 -16.26 -15.42
C PRO A 89 -11.73 -15.47 -16.22
N PHE A 90 -10.45 -15.71 -15.94
CA PHE A 90 -9.31 -15.06 -16.59
C PHE A 90 -9.14 -15.40 -18.08
N ARG A 91 -9.73 -16.48 -18.60
CA ARG A 91 -9.67 -16.80 -20.04
C ARG A 91 -10.83 -16.20 -20.83
N ASN A 92 -11.91 -15.82 -20.16
CA ASN A 92 -13.10 -15.24 -20.79
C ASN A 92 -13.08 -13.71 -20.78
N ILE A 93 -12.10 -13.10 -20.10
CA ILE A 93 -11.91 -11.66 -20.09
C ILE A 93 -11.00 -11.29 -21.27
N PRO A 94 -11.38 -10.28 -22.09
CA PRO A 94 -10.52 -9.75 -23.14
C PRO A 94 -9.14 -9.29 -22.62
N GLU A 95 -8.11 -9.44 -23.46
CA GLU A 95 -6.72 -9.15 -23.07
C GLU A 95 -6.52 -7.69 -22.64
N ASP A 96 -7.16 -6.75 -23.33
CA ASP A 96 -7.16 -5.32 -23.02
C ASP A 96 -7.69 -5.03 -21.62
N ILE A 97 -8.80 -5.67 -21.24
CA ILE A 97 -9.38 -5.54 -19.90
C ILE A 97 -8.45 -6.14 -18.84
N LEU A 98 -7.83 -7.29 -19.10
CA LEU A 98 -6.83 -7.87 -18.19
C LEU A 98 -5.61 -6.97 -18.03
N ARG A 99 -5.20 -6.27 -19.10
CA ARG A 99 -4.13 -5.28 -19.09
C ARG A 99 -4.45 -4.14 -18.14
N GLU A 100 -5.64 -3.55 -18.28
CA GLU A 100 -6.12 -2.47 -17.41
C GLU A 100 -6.23 -2.92 -15.95
N ILE A 101 -6.69 -4.15 -15.70
CA ILE A 101 -6.70 -4.73 -14.35
C ILE A 101 -5.26 -4.82 -13.79
N CYS A 102 -4.30 -5.32 -14.57
CA CYS A 102 -2.90 -5.38 -14.14
C CYS A 102 -2.33 -4.00 -13.80
N ILE A 103 -2.65 -2.99 -14.62
CA ILE A 103 -2.21 -1.61 -14.43
C ILE A 103 -2.82 -1.05 -13.14
N ALA A 104 -4.13 -1.19 -12.95
CA ALA A 104 -4.82 -0.69 -11.77
C ALA A 104 -4.29 -1.34 -10.47
N VAL A 105 -4.09 -2.66 -10.48
CA VAL A 105 -3.59 -3.41 -9.32
C VAL A 105 -2.16 -2.98 -8.96
N VAL A 106 -1.30 -2.72 -9.95
CA VAL A 106 0.07 -2.24 -9.71
C VAL A 106 0.11 -0.76 -9.33
N ALA A 107 -0.82 0.06 -9.82
CA ALA A 107 -0.89 1.48 -9.46
C ALA A 107 -1.30 1.70 -7.99
N ASP A 108 -2.13 0.81 -7.43
CA ASP A 108 -2.60 0.90 -6.03
C ASP A 108 -1.48 0.63 -5.00
N SER A 109 -0.46 -0.13 -5.41
CA SER A 109 0.68 -0.46 -4.55
C SER A 109 1.96 -0.46 -5.35
N VAL A 110 2.76 0.62 -5.21
CA VAL A 110 4.06 0.72 -5.87
C VAL A 110 4.90 -0.52 -5.50
N PRO A 111 5.29 -1.36 -6.48
CA PRO A 111 5.94 -2.62 -6.17
C PRO A 111 7.29 -2.40 -5.48
N ALA A 112 7.45 -3.03 -4.32
CA ALA A 112 8.67 -2.93 -3.54
C ALA A 112 9.64 -4.09 -3.80
N LEU A 113 10.89 -3.77 -4.14
CA LEU A 113 12.03 -4.65 -4.02
C LEU A 113 12.66 -4.43 -2.64
N SER A 114 12.65 -5.47 -1.81
CA SER A 114 13.25 -5.42 -0.47
C SER A 114 14.42 -6.38 -0.38
N SER A 115 15.46 -5.95 0.33
CA SER A 115 16.61 -6.78 0.64
C SER A 115 16.35 -7.77 1.79
N ARG A 116 15.45 -7.41 2.73
CA ARG A 116 15.08 -8.21 3.91
C ARG A 116 13.93 -9.18 3.65
N HIS A 117 12.91 -8.73 2.92
CA HIS A 117 11.70 -9.51 2.70
C HIS A 117 11.70 -10.16 1.32
N GLN A 118 11.56 -11.49 1.29
CA GLN A 118 11.37 -12.25 0.03
C GLN A 118 9.97 -12.06 -0.58
N THR A 119 9.32 -10.92 -0.32
CA THR A 119 8.04 -10.62 -0.94
C THR A 119 8.28 -10.48 -2.44
N ILE A 120 7.63 -11.32 -3.22
CA ILE A 120 7.70 -11.26 -4.68
C ILE A 120 6.90 -10.02 -5.11
N PRO A 121 7.51 -9.06 -5.81
CA PRO A 121 6.79 -7.88 -6.26
C PRO A 121 5.64 -8.24 -7.20
N LEU A 122 4.57 -7.43 -7.15
CA LEU A 122 3.31 -7.72 -7.83
C LEU A 122 3.44 -8.00 -9.35
N PRO A 123 4.22 -7.25 -10.16
CA PRO A 123 4.45 -7.59 -11.57
C PRO A 123 5.02 -8.99 -11.79
N TYR A 124 5.91 -9.46 -10.91
CA TYR A 124 6.41 -10.83 -10.97
C TYR A 124 5.34 -11.85 -10.56
N VAL A 125 4.54 -11.56 -9.53
CA VAL A 125 3.41 -12.42 -9.15
C VAL A 125 2.44 -12.60 -10.32
N LEU A 126 2.05 -11.49 -10.97
CA LEU A 126 1.18 -11.52 -12.16
C LEU A 126 1.77 -12.42 -13.27
N SER A 127 3.10 -12.33 -13.48
CA SER A 127 3.79 -13.16 -14.47
C SER A 127 3.90 -14.65 -14.12
N GLN A 128 3.53 -15.04 -12.90
CA GLN A 128 3.60 -16.42 -12.40
C GLN A 128 2.23 -17.12 -12.34
N ILE A 129 1.12 -16.40 -12.52
CA ILE A 129 -0.24 -16.97 -12.39
C ILE A 129 -0.53 -18.02 -13.47
N CYS A 130 -0.37 -17.66 -14.75
CA CYS A 130 -0.57 -18.56 -15.89
C CYS A 130 0.20 -18.04 -17.12
N SER A 131 0.24 -18.83 -18.21
CA SER A 131 0.92 -18.42 -19.45
C SER A 131 0.32 -17.15 -20.08
N GLY A 132 -1.01 -16.99 -20.05
CA GLY A 132 -1.70 -15.79 -20.54
C GLY A 132 -1.32 -14.54 -19.73
N MET A 133 -1.42 -14.62 -18.40
CA MET A 133 -1.02 -13.51 -17.52
C MET A 133 0.48 -13.19 -17.62
N ARG A 134 1.32 -14.19 -17.85
CA ARG A 134 2.74 -13.98 -18.15
C ARG A 134 2.94 -13.17 -19.42
N HIS A 135 2.25 -13.53 -20.50
CA HIS A 135 2.30 -12.78 -21.75
C HIS A 135 1.85 -11.33 -21.53
N ILE A 136 0.72 -11.13 -20.87
CA ILE A 136 0.16 -9.81 -20.57
C ILE A 136 1.14 -8.99 -19.71
N ALA A 137 1.64 -9.54 -18.61
CA ALA A 137 2.55 -8.84 -17.72
C ALA A 137 3.85 -8.44 -18.44
N LEU A 138 4.44 -9.32 -19.26
CA LEU A 138 5.69 -9.04 -19.98
C LEU A 138 5.50 -8.06 -21.15
N THR A 139 4.31 -8.02 -21.77
CA THR A 139 3.99 -7.12 -22.89
C THR A 139 3.27 -5.84 -22.45
N THR A 140 3.28 -5.53 -21.15
CA THR A 140 2.68 -4.31 -20.59
C THR A 140 3.77 -3.51 -19.87
N PRO A 141 4.59 -2.71 -20.58
CA PRO A 141 5.77 -2.07 -20.00
C PRO A 141 5.46 -1.15 -18.81
N ILE A 142 4.27 -0.52 -18.78
CA ILE A 142 3.90 0.45 -17.75
C ILE A 142 3.85 -0.14 -16.33
N ILE A 143 3.55 -1.44 -16.17
CA ILE A 143 3.58 -2.08 -14.83
C ILE A 143 5.00 -2.25 -14.29
N TRP A 144 6.01 -2.06 -15.13
CA TRP A 144 7.43 -2.12 -14.77
C TRP A 144 8.07 -0.72 -14.69
N ALA A 145 7.32 0.35 -14.98
CA ALA A 145 7.87 1.72 -15.01
C ALA A 145 8.11 2.32 -13.61
N SER A 146 7.57 1.71 -12.56
CA SER A 146 7.70 2.18 -11.19
C SER A 146 8.34 1.11 -10.31
N MET A 147 9.29 1.51 -9.45
CA MET A 147 9.98 0.63 -8.53
C MET A 147 10.22 1.34 -7.20
N HIS A 148 9.90 0.66 -6.10
CA HIS A 148 10.26 1.08 -4.75
C HIS A 148 11.36 0.18 -4.21
N VAL A 149 12.51 0.72 -3.87
CA VAL A 149 13.66 -0.04 -3.37
C VAL A 149 13.77 0.21 -1.86
N LYS A 150 13.52 -0.83 -1.05
CA LYS A 150 13.67 -0.78 0.40
C LYS A 150 14.96 -1.44 0.84
N ILE A 151 15.80 -0.67 1.50
CA ILE A 151 17.11 -1.11 1.96
C ILE A 151 17.08 -1.17 3.47
N TYR A 152 17.38 -2.35 4.00
CA TYR A 152 17.53 -2.59 5.42
C TYR A 152 18.96 -3.02 5.74
N PRO A 153 19.45 -2.75 6.96
CA PRO A 153 20.61 -3.47 7.48
C PRO A 153 20.24 -4.96 7.51
N ILE A 154 21.07 -5.77 6.85
CA ILE A 154 20.88 -7.22 6.85
C ILE A 154 22.06 -7.86 7.56
N SER A 155 21.78 -8.42 8.74
CA SER A 155 22.62 -9.43 9.34
C SER A 155 22.41 -10.76 8.61
N PHE A 156 23.16 -11.02 7.53
CA PHE A 156 23.24 -12.38 7.01
C PHE A 156 24.18 -13.21 7.89
N ASN A 157 23.81 -14.46 8.16
CA ASN A 157 24.65 -15.42 8.90
C ASN A 157 25.96 -15.78 8.15
N SER A 158 26.12 -15.35 6.88
CA SER A 158 27.35 -15.53 6.08
C SER A 158 27.48 -14.50 4.96
N LEU A 159 28.72 -14.13 4.61
CA LEU A 159 29.03 -13.23 3.49
C LEU A 159 28.51 -13.75 2.15
N ALA A 160 28.66 -15.04 1.87
CA ALA A 160 28.17 -15.65 0.62
C ALA A 160 26.63 -15.57 0.48
N GLY A 161 25.89 -15.63 1.59
CA GLY A 161 24.44 -15.40 1.61
C GLY A 161 24.08 -13.96 1.25
N TYR A 162 24.84 -13.01 1.79
CA TYR A 162 24.73 -11.58 1.48
C TYR A 162 24.97 -11.32 -0.02
N GLU A 163 26.08 -11.83 -0.57
CA GLU A 163 26.46 -11.66 -1.98
C GLU A 163 25.39 -12.18 -2.94
N ARG A 164 24.85 -13.37 -2.67
CA ARG A 164 23.81 -13.99 -3.51
C ARG A 164 22.52 -13.18 -3.49
N ALA A 165 22.11 -12.67 -2.33
CA ALA A 165 20.89 -11.91 -2.20
C ALA A 165 20.97 -10.58 -2.97
N TYR A 166 22.06 -9.83 -2.81
CA TYR A 166 22.25 -8.55 -3.53
C TYR A 166 22.42 -8.75 -5.03
N SER A 167 23.18 -9.77 -5.46
CA SER A 167 23.29 -10.09 -6.89
C SER A 167 21.93 -10.40 -7.52
N ALA A 168 21.06 -11.12 -6.79
CA ALA A 168 19.70 -11.38 -7.23
C ALA A 168 18.84 -10.11 -7.28
N LEU A 169 19.04 -9.15 -6.37
CA LEU A 169 18.35 -7.86 -6.39
C LEU A 169 18.78 -7.01 -7.59
N VAL A 170 20.09 -6.92 -7.85
CA VAL A 170 20.66 -6.22 -9.01
C VAL A 170 20.08 -6.78 -10.31
N LEU A 171 20.07 -8.11 -10.46
CA LEU A 171 19.50 -8.77 -11.64
C LEU A 171 18.00 -8.48 -11.80
N LYS A 172 17.24 -8.51 -10.69
CA LYS A 172 15.81 -8.17 -10.69
C LYS A 172 15.61 -6.71 -11.10
N ALA A 173 16.37 -5.77 -10.54
CA ALA A 173 16.27 -4.35 -10.86
C ALA A 173 16.57 -4.06 -12.34
N ASN A 174 17.63 -4.67 -12.89
CA ASN A 174 17.94 -4.58 -14.32
C ASN A 174 16.79 -5.12 -15.18
N THR A 175 16.39 -6.37 -14.94
CA THR A 175 15.31 -7.02 -15.69
C THR A 175 14.00 -6.22 -15.62
N TRP A 176 13.75 -5.55 -14.50
CA TRP A 176 12.59 -4.71 -14.30
C TRP A 176 12.59 -3.49 -15.24
N PHE A 177 13.66 -2.71 -15.26
CA PHE A 177 13.72 -1.51 -16.09
C PHE A 177 13.94 -1.79 -17.58
N GLU A 178 14.49 -2.94 -17.94
CA GLU A 178 14.46 -3.46 -19.31
C GLU A 178 13.02 -3.70 -19.78
N ARG A 179 12.17 -4.33 -18.94
CA ARG A 179 10.76 -4.57 -19.25
C ARG A 179 9.93 -3.30 -19.34
N ALA A 180 10.34 -2.23 -18.65
CA ALA A 180 9.73 -0.91 -18.79
C ALA A 180 9.99 -0.28 -20.18
N GLY A 181 10.86 -0.85 -21.01
CA GLY A 181 11.12 -0.39 -22.37
C GLY A 181 11.67 1.02 -22.41
N GLY A 182 11.07 1.91 -23.21
CA GLY A 182 11.46 3.32 -23.31
C GLY A 182 10.71 4.26 -22.35
N LEU A 183 9.90 3.75 -21.42
CA LEU A 183 9.07 4.58 -20.56
C LEU A 183 9.92 5.38 -19.55
N GLY A 184 9.41 6.56 -19.19
CA GLY A 184 9.92 7.34 -18.05
C GLY A 184 9.67 6.61 -16.74
N LEU A 185 10.67 6.61 -15.87
CA LEU A 185 10.71 5.78 -14.67
C LEU A 185 10.34 6.56 -13.42
N THR A 186 9.65 5.88 -12.51
CA THR A 186 9.44 6.31 -11.12
C THR A 186 10.31 5.45 -10.22
N VAL A 187 11.27 6.08 -9.54
CA VAL A 187 12.18 5.38 -8.64
C VAL A 187 11.99 5.95 -7.23
N SER A 188 11.60 5.09 -6.30
CA SER A 188 11.59 5.40 -4.87
C SER A 188 12.66 4.59 -4.18
N ILE A 189 13.42 5.22 -3.29
CA ILE A 189 14.53 4.61 -2.54
C ILE A 189 14.30 4.93 -1.07
N GLU A 190 14.14 3.90 -0.26
CA GLU A 190 14.01 3.99 1.19
C GLU A 190 15.22 3.33 1.84
N ASP A 191 16.08 4.13 2.47
CA ASP A 191 17.33 3.72 3.09
C ASP A 191 17.21 3.71 4.62
N HIS A 192 17.06 2.53 5.20
CA HIS A 192 17.05 2.30 6.64
C HIS A 192 18.41 1.86 7.20
N SER A 193 19.51 2.03 6.45
CA SER A 193 20.82 1.61 6.94
C SER A 193 21.22 2.37 8.22
N ASP A 194 21.68 1.62 9.24
CA ASP A 194 22.28 2.22 10.43
C ASP A 194 23.77 2.50 10.15
N PRO A 195 24.22 3.76 10.23
CA PRO A 195 25.62 4.10 9.99
C PRO A 195 26.60 3.42 10.95
N TYR A 196 26.16 2.99 12.15
CA TYR A 196 27.03 2.30 13.10
C TYR A 196 27.28 0.82 12.75
N GLU A 197 26.41 0.19 11.96
CA GLU A 197 26.57 -1.21 11.54
C GLU A 197 27.35 -1.37 10.23
N MET A 198 27.52 -0.29 9.45
CA MET A 198 28.08 -0.31 8.09
C MET A 198 29.63 -0.34 8.03
N SER A 199 30.29 -0.75 9.11
CA SER A 199 31.76 -0.80 9.22
C SER A 199 32.41 -2.03 8.56
N ALA A 200 31.63 -2.96 7.99
CA ALA A 200 32.16 -4.09 7.22
C ALA A 200 32.34 -3.70 5.74
N HIS A 201 33.57 -3.41 5.32
CA HIS A 201 33.94 -2.97 3.96
C HIS A 201 33.36 -3.82 2.81
N SER A 202 33.08 -5.12 3.01
CA SER A 202 32.49 -5.99 1.98
C SER A 202 30.98 -5.78 1.77
N GLN A 203 30.26 -5.24 2.75
CA GLN A 203 28.83 -4.95 2.63
C GLN A 203 28.57 -3.67 1.83
N SER A 204 29.52 -2.72 1.81
CA SER A 204 29.43 -1.48 1.02
C SER A 204 29.43 -1.72 -0.49
N ALA A 205 30.29 -2.62 -0.98
CA ALA A 205 30.56 -2.78 -2.42
C ALA A 205 29.37 -3.32 -3.23
N LEU A 206 28.55 -4.21 -2.65
CA LEU A 206 27.40 -4.79 -3.35
C LEU A 206 26.18 -3.88 -3.35
N TRP A 207 26.02 -3.14 -2.27
CA TRP A 207 25.09 -2.03 -2.20
C TRP A 207 25.38 -0.99 -3.30
N GLU A 208 26.65 -0.63 -3.49
CA GLU A 208 27.07 0.25 -4.59
C GLU A 208 26.65 -0.29 -5.96
N SER A 209 26.73 -1.60 -6.20
CA SER A 209 26.33 -2.21 -7.48
C SER A 209 24.82 -2.12 -7.79
N LEU A 210 23.97 -2.19 -6.76
CA LEU A 210 22.53 -1.95 -6.92
C LEU A 210 22.28 -0.49 -7.29
N PHE A 211 22.98 0.44 -6.66
CA PHE A 211 22.86 1.86 -6.98
C PHE A 211 23.40 2.19 -8.36
N ASP A 212 24.52 1.61 -8.76
CA ASP A 212 25.05 1.73 -10.12
C ASP A 212 24.02 1.27 -11.15
N THR A 213 23.35 0.17 -10.86
CA THR A 213 22.24 -0.32 -11.67
C THR A 213 21.12 0.71 -11.77
N LEU A 214 20.63 1.25 -10.65
CA LEU A 214 19.57 2.28 -10.68
C LEU A 214 20.01 3.53 -11.45
N LEU A 215 21.23 4.01 -11.18
CA LEU A 215 21.83 5.20 -11.81
C LEU A 215 22.04 5.03 -13.30
N SER A 216 22.27 3.81 -13.80
CA SER A 216 22.38 3.54 -15.24
C SER A 216 21.10 3.87 -16.02
N TYR A 217 19.94 3.93 -15.33
CA TYR A 217 18.66 4.32 -15.89
C TYR A 217 18.26 5.77 -15.55
N SER A 218 19.15 6.57 -14.95
CA SER A 218 18.89 7.96 -14.54
C SER A 218 18.38 8.86 -15.65
N THR A 219 18.83 8.63 -16.88
CA THR A 219 18.39 9.40 -18.07
C THR A 219 16.89 9.27 -18.35
N ARG A 220 16.26 8.21 -17.82
CA ARG A 220 14.84 7.92 -17.96
C ARG A 220 14.04 8.30 -16.72
N TRP A 221 14.66 8.76 -15.64
CA TRP A 221 13.95 9.10 -14.40
C TRP A 221 13.03 10.29 -14.64
N LYS A 222 11.74 10.09 -14.39
CA LYS A 222 10.70 11.12 -14.42
C LYS A 222 10.31 11.56 -13.01
N VAL A 223 10.29 10.60 -12.07
CA VAL A 223 9.97 10.82 -10.67
C VAL A 223 11.03 10.14 -9.81
N LEU A 224 11.64 10.90 -8.90
CA LEU A 224 12.60 10.40 -7.93
C LEU A 224 12.08 10.67 -6.52
N GLN A 225 12.01 9.64 -5.69
CA GLN A 225 11.66 9.74 -4.29
C GLN A 225 12.78 9.13 -3.46
N ILE A 226 13.23 9.87 -2.46
CA ILE A 226 14.28 9.44 -1.54
C ILE A 226 13.75 9.64 -0.14
N ASP A 227 13.74 8.54 0.61
CA ASP A 227 13.51 8.52 2.03
C ASP A 227 14.77 7.97 2.69
N THR A 228 15.47 8.80 3.45
CA THR A 228 16.76 8.42 4.03
C THR A 228 16.81 8.80 5.51
N GLY A 229 17.36 7.89 6.30
CA GLY A 229 17.59 8.06 7.72
C GLY A 229 18.72 9.05 8.04
N ASN A 230 19.43 8.78 9.14
CA ASN A 230 20.24 9.77 9.86
C ASN A 230 21.43 10.39 9.09
N ILE A 231 21.98 9.74 8.04
CA ILE A 231 23.18 10.18 7.33
C ILE A 231 23.06 9.85 5.83
N LEU A 232 23.59 10.72 4.96
CA LEU A 232 23.72 10.43 3.53
C LEU A 232 24.69 9.26 3.31
N SER A 233 24.17 8.12 2.87
CA SER A 233 24.99 7.01 2.38
C SER A 233 25.75 7.43 1.12
N ALA A 234 26.87 6.76 0.81
CA ALA A 234 27.72 7.10 -0.35
C ALA A 234 26.93 7.19 -1.68
N PRO A 235 25.91 6.36 -1.94
CA PRO A 235 25.08 6.53 -3.12
C PRO A 235 24.11 7.71 -3.07
N MET A 236 23.64 8.12 -1.89
CA MET A 236 22.88 9.37 -1.77
C MET A 236 23.73 10.57 -2.16
N VAL A 237 25.02 10.57 -1.79
CA VAL A 237 25.97 11.60 -2.24
C VAL A 237 26.11 11.61 -3.76
N ARG A 238 26.16 10.44 -4.40
CA ARG A 238 26.21 10.34 -5.87
C ARG A 238 24.93 10.84 -6.53
N ILE A 239 23.77 10.53 -5.97
CA ILE A 239 22.49 11.05 -6.46
C ILE A 239 22.43 12.56 -6.31
N ALA A 240 22.86 13.11 -5.17
CA ALA A 240 22.91 14.55 -4.93
C ALA A 240 23.80 15.27 -5.96
N ALA A 241 24.86 14.61 -6.43
CA ALA A 241 25.82 15.10 -7.40
C ALA A 241 25.40 14.94 -8.87
N LEU A 242 24.26 14.31 -9.16
CA LEU A 242 23.75 14.19 -10.53
C LEU A 242 23.50 15.56 -11.16
N THR A 243 23.80 15.64 -12.45
CA THR A 243 23.63 16.83 -13.28
C THR A 243 22.35 16.77 -14.11
N ALA A 244 21.89 17.92 -14.60
CA ALA A 244 20.73 18.01 -15.48
C ALA A 244 20.82 17.14 -16.74
N VAL A 245 22.03 16.86 -17.23
CA VAL A 245 22.26 16.02 -18.43
C VAL A 245 22.02 14.54 -18.12
N GLU A 246 22.27 14.11 -16.88
CA GLU A 246 22.10 12.73 -16.44
C GLU A 246 20.64 12.42 -16.08
N VAL A 247 19.83 13.44 -15.78
CA VAL A 247 18.40 13.31 -15.44
C VAL A 247 17.50 14.23 -16.28
N PRO A 248 17.56 14.16 -17.62
CA PRO A 248 16.91 15.13 -18.52
C PRO A 248 15.38 15.06 -18.53
N LEU A 249 14.79 13.98 -18.01
CA LEU A 249 13.33 13.79 -17.96
C LEU A 249 12.73 14.04 -16.58
N LEU A 250 13.54 14.42 -15.60
CA LEU A 250 13.11 14.50 -14.20
C LEU A 250 12.14 15.67 -14.01
N GLN A 251 10.93 15.34 -13.54
CA GLN A 251 9.81 16.27 -13.36
C GLN A 251 9.35 16.37 -11.91
N SER A 252 9.62 15.35 -11.10
CA SER A 252 9.21 15.30 -9.70
C SER A 252 10.32 14.77 -8.81
N VAL A 253 10.60 15.50 -7.72
CA VAL A 253 11.59 15.11 -6.70
C VAL A 253 10.93 15.14 -5.33
N SER A 254 11.13 14.09 -4.55
CA SER A 254 10.71 14.00 -3.15
C SER A 254 11.89 13.64 -2.26
N PHE A 255 12.15 14.43 -1.23
CA PHE A 255 13.16 14.16 -0.22
C PHE A 255 12.51 14.12 1.17
N SER A 256 12.61 12.98 1.86
CA SER A 256 12.25 12.79 3.27
C SER A 256 13.52 12.52 4.07
N LEU A 257 13.84 13.41 5.02
CA LEU A 257 15.12 13.45 5.72
C LEU A 257 14.86 13.55 7.24
N ASP A 258 15.11 12.45 7.97
CA ASP A 258 14.57 12.25 9.31
C ASP A 258 15.31 12.96 10.47
N TYR A 259 16.61 13.26 10.34
CA TYR A 259 17.39 13.95 11.38
C TYR A 259 18.49 14.84 10.78
N VAL A 260 19.15 15.63 11.63
CA VAL A 260 20.09 16.73 11.30
C VAL A 260 21.11 16.34 10.24
N LEU A 261 20.77 16.55 8.96
CA LEU A 261 21.77 16.71 7.93
C LEU A 261 22.54 17.99 8.24
N SER A 262 23.73 17.79 8.82
CA SER A 262 24.78 18.80 8.81
C SER A 262 25.35 18.97 7.39
N ASP A 263 24.92 18.15 6.43
CA ASP A 263 25.54 18.08 5.10
C ASP A 263 24.86 19.01 4.07
N PRO A 264 25.58 19.99 3.49
CA PRO A 264 25.07 20.92 2.49
C PRO A 264 24.82 20.33 1.10
N LEU A 265 25.21 19.07 0.84
CA LEU A 265 25.21 18.49 -0.51
C LEU A 265 23.81 18.38 -1.15
N LEU A 266 22.81 17.85 -0.43
CA LEU A 266 21.44 17.79 -0.98
C LEU A 266 20.79 19.18 -1.09
N ARG A 267 21.20 20.13 -0.23
CA ARG A 267 20.62 21.49 -0.21
C ARG A 267 20.87 22.24 -1.50
N HIS A 268 22.01 21.98 -2.14
CA HIS A 268 22.43 22.65 -3.37
C HIS A 268 22.40 21.70 -4.58
N SER A 269 21.69 20.57 -4.46
CA SER A 269 21.63 19.59 -5.54
C SER A 269 21.02 20.21 -6.79
N VAL A 270 21.67 19.97 -7.93
CA VAL A 270 21.19 20.41 -9.25
C VAL A 270 19.80 19.83 -9.55
N LEU A 271 19.45 18.69 -8.96
CA LEU A 271 18.14 18.05 -9.08
C LEU A 271 16.96 18.97 -8.73
N LEU A 272 17.18 19.97 -7.86
CA LEU A 272 16.16 20.94 -7.44
C LEU A 272 16.15 22.22 -8.30
N GLN A 273 17.12 22.37 -9.19
CA GLN A 273 17.30 23.54 -10.05
C GLN A 273 17.13 23.20 -11.54
N ILE A 274 16.87 21.94 -11.87
CA ILE A 274 16.67 21.53 -13.25
C ILE A 274 15.41 22.20 -13.83
N PRO A 275 15.47 22.69 -15.07
CA PRO A 275 14.37 23.44 -15.68
C PRO A 275 13.14 22.57 -16.00
N THR A 276 13.30 21.25 -16.03
CA THR A 276 12.20 20.30 -16.26
C THR A 276 11.39 20.00 -15.01
N LEU A 277 11.87 20.42 -13.83
CA LEU A 277 11.22 20.14 -12.55
C LEU A 277 9.90 20.88 -12.44
N ARG A 278 8.85 20.15 -12.05
CA ARG A 278 7.49 20.67 -11.88
C ARG A 278 6.95 20.42 -10.48
N CYS A 279 7.40 19.36 -9.83
CA CYS A 279 6.91 18.93 -8.53
C CYS A 279 8.07 18.76 -7.55
N VAL A 280 7.94 19.37 -6.37
CA VAL A 280 8.89 19.22 -5.27
C VAL A 280 8.14 18.85 -4.00
N LYS A 281 8.60 17.80 -3.33
CA LYS A 281 8.16 17.41 -1.99
C LYS A 281 9.36 17.36 -1.06
N LEU A 282 9.36 18.17 0.00
CA LEU A 282 10.43 18.23 0.99
C LEU A 282 9.84 18.00 2.38
N GLU A 283 10.25 16.92 3.03
CA GLU A 283 9.95 16.61 4.44
C GLU A 283 11.24 16.70 5.23
N ILE A 284 11.50 17.83 5.89
CA ILE A 284 12.84 18.15 6.43
C ILE A 284 12.84 18.84 7.79
N CYS A 285 13.97 18.79 8.48
CA CYS A 285 14.14 19.37 9.83
C CYS A 285 14.52 20.87 9.87
N ASN A 286 15.18 21.40 8.82
CA ASN A 286 15.57 22.81 8.72
C ASN A 286 15.59 23.26 7.24
N MET A 287 14.85 24.32 6.93
CA MET A 287 14.74 24.94 5.60
C MET A 287 15.76 26.07 5.38
N GLU A 288 16.89 26.16 6.07
CA GLU A 288 17.93 27.17 5.76
C GLU A 288 18.87 26.76 4.59
N MET A 289 18.59 26.79 3.28
CA MET A 289 17.42 26.81 2.40
C MET A 289 17.87 25.96 1.22
N PHE A 290 17.09 24.94 0.86
CA PHE A 290 17.33 24.25 -0.41
C PHE A 290 17.34 25.28 -1.53
N THR A 291 18.37 25.26 -2.36
CA THR A 291 18.45 26.13 -3.53
C THR A 291 17.62 25.48 -4.63
N VAL A 292 16.33 25.84 -4.69
CA VAL A 292 15.34 25.32 -5.63
C VAL A 292 15.01 26.40 -6.66
N ASP A 293 14.83 26.02 -7.93
CA ASP A 293 14.23 26.91 -8.93
C ASP A 293 12.69 26.90 -8.79
N TRP A 294 12.21 27.72 -7.86
CA TRP A 294 10.79 27.83 -7.52
C TRP A 294 9.91 28.34 -8.66
N ALA A 295 10.46 29.06 -9.64
CA ALA A 295 9.68 29.75 -10.67
C ALA A 295 8.91 28.80 -11.59
N ASN A 296 9.46 27.61 -11.84
CA ASN A 296 8.93 26.62 -12.79
C ASN A 296 8.01 25.57 -12.16
N LEU A 297 7.87 25.59 -10.83
CA LEU A 297 7.12 24.58 -10.08
C LEU A 297 5.61 24.80 -10.16
N THR A 298 4.90 23.70 -10.38
CA THR A 298 3.44 23.62 -10.40
C THR A 298 2.88 22.92 -9.16
N SER A 299 3.69 22.12 -8.46
CA SER A 299 3.31 21.41 -7.24
C SER A 299 4.39 21.52 -6.18
N VAL A 300 4.03 21.99 -5.00
CA VAL A 300 4.95 22.14 -3.87
C VAL A 300 4.34 21.51 -2.62
N THR A 301 5.09 20.60 -1.99
CA THR A 301 4.77 20.02 -0.68
C THR A 301 5.93 20.27 0.27
N LEU A 302 5.67 20.99 1.38
CA LEU A 302 6.68 21.34 2.38
C LEU A 302 6.17 20.97 3.77
N HIS A 303 6.78 19.94 4.36
CA HIS A 303 6.46 19.49 5.71
C HIS A 303 7.71 19.43 6.59
N PRO A 304 7.54 19.62 7.91
CA PRO A 304 8.58 19.20 8.84
C PRO A 304 8.72 17.68 8.76
N SER A 305 9.94 17.16 8.94
CA SER A 305 10.14 15.72 9.16
C SER A 305 9.23 15.26 10.32
N PRO A 306 8.68 14.02 10.26
CA PRO A 306 7.84 13.44 11.33
C PRO A 306 8.48 13.50 12.71
N HIS A 307 9.82 13.50 12.75
CA HIS A 307 10.62 13.49 13.97
C HIS A 307 11.04 14.90 14.42
N SER A 308 10.83 15.92 13.57
CA SER A 308 11.18 17.31 13.86
C SER A 308 10.09 18.02 14.66
N ARG A 309 10.51 18.77 15.68
CA ARG A 309 9.65 19.77 16.36
C ARG A 309 9.78 21.16 15.75
N ASN A 310 10.67 21.34 14.78
CA ASN A 310 10.95 22.62 14.12
C ASN A 310 10.10 22.73 12.87
N TRP A 311 9.42 23.87 12.76
CA TRP A 311 8.51 24.19 11.67
C TRP A 311 9.17 25.21 10.76
N ILE A 312 8.73 25.28 9.51
CA ILE A 312 9.28 26.23 8.54
C ILE A 312 8.83 27.64 8.97
N PRO A 313 9.75 28.59 9.20
CA PRO A 313 9.38 29.96 9.54
C PRO A 313 8.40 30.56 8.52
N LYS A 314 7.44 31.36 9.02
CA LYS A 314 6.43 32.01 8.17
C LYS A 314 7.07 32.93 7.11
N SER A 315 8.17 33.59 7.44
CA SER A 315 9.01 34.38 6.51
C SER A 315 9.51 33.56 5.33
N ASP A 316 10.06 32.37 5.59
CA ASP A 316 10.64 31.50 4.56
C ASP A 316 9.56 30.98 3.62
N VAL A 317 8.42 30.55 4.18
CA VAL A 317 7.25 30.14 3.39
C VAL A 317 6.77 31.28 2.51
N LYS A 318 6.69 32.52 3.04
CA LYS A 318 6.32 33.69 2.24
C LYS A 318 7.28 33.88 1.06
N ILE A 319 8.59 33.85 1.28
CA ILE A 319 9.61 34.03 0.23
C ILE A 319 9.43 32.97 -0.86
N ILE A 320 9.27 31.71 -0.46
CA ILE A 320 9.08 30.59 -1.39
C ILE A 320 7.82 30.80 -2.24
N LEU A 321 6.68 31.08 -1.60
CA LEU A 321 5.40 31.28 -2.31
C LEU A 321 5.42 32.53 -3.21
N GLN A 322 6.22 33.53 -2.88
CA GLN A 322 6.40 34.69 -3.75
C GLN A 322 7.14 34.34 -5.04
N GLN A 323 8.02 33.34 -5.01
CA GLN A 323 8.79 32.89 -6.17
C GLN A 323 8.02 31.86 -7.04
N THR A 324 7.10 31.09 -6.46
CA THR A 324 6.33 30.03 -7.16
C THR A 324 5.09 30.53 -7.91
N LYS A 325 5.27 31.31 -8.97
CA LYS A 325 4.13 31.91 -9.70
C LYS A 325 3.26 30.93 -10.50
N CYS A 326 3.81 29.77 -10.88
CA CYS A 326 3.11 28.76 -11.67
C CYS A 326 2.39 27.70 -10.82
N LEU A 327 2.25 27.92 -9.52
CA LEU A 327 1.75 26.93 -8.56
C LEU A 327 0.28 26.57 -8.81
N ILE A 328 0.00 25.28 -8.94
CA ILE A 328 -1.34 24.69 -9.11
C ILE A 328 -1.76 23.94 -7.84
N PHE A 329 -0.82 23.22 -7.21
CA PHE A 329 -1.01 22.48 -5.97
C PHE A 329 0.00 22.93 -4.91
N CYS A 330 -0.47 23.22 -3.70
CA CYS A 330 0.35 23.64 -2.58
C CYS A 330 -0.08 22.89 -1.31
N ASP A 331 0.87 22.27 -0.64
CA ASP A 331 0.67 21.60 0.65
C ASP A 331 1.80 22.00 1.60
N ILE A 332 1.50 22.85 2.58
CA ILE A 332 2.53 23.53 3.36
C ILE A 332 2.26 23.49 4.84
N THR A 333 3.34 23.36 5.60
CA THR A 333 3.35 23.51 7.04
C THR A 333 4.08 24.79 7.44
N VAL A 334 3.40 25.66 8.19
CA VAL A 334 3.85 27.02 8.51
C VAL A 334 4.03 27.15 10.02
N GLY A 335 5.27 27.40 10.42
CA GLY A 335 5.69 27.61 11.79
C GLY A 335 5.40 29.02 12.31
N LEU A 336 5.84 29.24 13.55
CA LEU A 336 5.65 30.50 14.26
C LEU A 336 6.41 31.62 13.54
N GLY A 337 5.73 32.75 13.29
CA GLY A 337 6.38 34.00 12.88
C GLY A 337 7.03 34.70 14.08
N GLY A 338 8.12 35.44 13.85
CA GLY A 338 8.70 36.31 14.87
C GLY A 338 7.68 37.35 15.36
N LEU A 339 7.80 37.78 16.62
CA LEU A 339 6.90 38.75 17.29
C LEU A 339 6.81 40.13 16.60
N GLU A 340 7.60 40.41 15.55
CA GLU A 340 7.75 41.73 14.92
C GLU A 340 7.78 41.71 13.38
N GLU A 341 7.25 40.67 12.73
CA GLU A 341 7.26 40.63 11.26
C GLU A 341 6.09 41.43 10.66
N HIS A 342 6.34 42.70 10.34
CA HIS A 342 5.46 43.51 9.50
C HIS A 342 5.45 42.97 8.07
N TYR A 343 4.57 42.02 7.77
CA TYR A 343 4.40 41.50 6.42
C TYR A 343 3.61 42.50 5.56
N THR A 344 4.30 43.35 4.80
CA THR A 344 3.65 44.30 3.87
C THR A 344 3.40 43.74 2.47
N ASP A 345 4.08 42.67 2.08
CA ASP A 345 4.02 42.15 0.70
C ASP A 345 3.03 40.99 0.54
N ASN A 346 2.17 41.11 -0.47
CA ASN A 346 1.20 40.09 -0.84
C ASN A 346 1.83 38.95 -1.66
N ILE A 347 1.22 37.77 -1.54
CA ILE A 347 1.54 36.53 -2.26
C ILE A 347 0.45 36.31 -3.32
N SER A 348 0.79 36.54 -4.58
CA SER A 348 -0.12 36.27 -5.72
C SER A 348 0.15 34.87 -6.30
N LEU A 349 -0.86 34.01 -6.25
CA LEU A 349 -0.86 32.63 -6.76
C LEU A 349 -2.03 32.43 -7.75
N PRO A 350 -1.93 32.96 -8.98
CA PRO A 350 -3.06 33.07 -9.91
C PRO A 350 -3.55 31.73 -10.47
N PHE A 351 -2.73 30.67 -10.43
CA PHE A 351 -3.04 29.35 -10.98
C PHE A 351 -3.38 28.30 -9.90
N LEU A 352 -3.38 28.70 -8.62
CA LEU A 352 -3.52 27.77 -7.51
C LEU A 352 -4.95 27.22 -7.45
N LYS A 353 -5.07 25.90 -7.55
CA LYS A 353 -6.33 25.15 -7.49
C LYS A 353 -6.53 24.42 -6.17
N THR A 354 -5.45 23.95 -5.58
CA THR A 354 -5.48 23.19 -4.32
C THR A 354 -4.49 23.77 -3.34
N LEU A 355 -4.99 24.13 -2.16
CA LEU A 355 -4.19 24.65 -1.06
C LEU A 355 -4.50 23.86 0.21
N ILE A 356 -3.47 23.20 0.74
CA ILE A 356 -3.50 22.50 2.02
C ILE A 356 -2.53 23.23 2.95
N VAL A 357 -3.01 23.62 4.13
CA VAL A 357 -2.24 24.40 5.10
C VAL A 357 -2.30 23.76 6.47
N ASP A 358 -1.15 23.72 7.11
CA ASP A 358 -0.99 23.41 8.52
C ASP A 358 -0.20 24.56 9.18
N GLU A 359 -0.88 25.54 9.80
CA GLU A 359 -0.25 26.71 10.41
C GLU A 359 -0.32 26.66 11.94
N ARG A 360 0.77 27.08 12.61
CA ARG A 360 0.89 27.13 14.07
C ARG A 360 1.09 28.56 14.58
N THR A 361 0.49 28.89 15.71
CA THR A 361 0.55 30.19 16.41
C THR A 361 1.03 30.04 17.86
N PHE A 362 1.54 31.13 18.45
CA PHE A 362 1.97 31.14 19.85
C PHE A 362 0.75 31.36 20.76
N ILE A 363 0.55 30.47 21.75
CA ILE A 363 -0.38 30.68 22.90
C ILE A 363 -1.85 30.73 22.40
N PRO A 364 -2.95 30.62 23.20
CA PRO A 364 -4.28 30.54 22.61
C PRO A 364 -4.51 31.71 21.68
N ALA A 365 -4.67 31.41 20.38
CA ALA A 365 -4.75 32.38 19.31
C ALA A 365 -5.75 33.46 19.71
N LYS A 366 -5.25 34.68 19.95
CA LYS A 366 -6.16 35.81 20.11
C LYS A 366 -6.86 36.01 18.77
N PRO A 367 -8.17 36.30 18.76
CA PRO A 367 -8.87 36.68 17.53
C PRO A 367 -8.08 37.78 16.80
N GLY A 368 -7.68 37.53 15.56
CA GLY A 368 -6.91 38.47 14.74
C GLY A 368 -5.38 38.27 14.70
N ALA A 369 -4.85 37.12 15.14
CA ALA A 369 -3.45 36.77 14.87
C ALA A 369 -3.22 36.65 13.34
N PRO A 370 -2.16 37.26 12.78
CA PRO A 370 -1.95 37.27 11.34
C PRO A 370 -1.60 35.86 10.83
N SER A 371 -2.36 35.36 9.87
CA SER A 371 -2.14 34.09 9.17
C SER A 371 -1.27 34.30 7.93
N ILE A 372 -0.63 33.25 7.42
CA ILE A 372 -0.06 33.26 6.06
C ILE A 372 -1.14 33.49 5.00
N LEU A 373 -2.37 33.07 5.28
CA LEU A 373 -3.52 33.18 4.39
C LEU A 373 -3.90 34.64 4.12
N ASP A 374 -3.65 35.54 5.08
CA ASP A 374 -3.87 36.99 4.92
C ASP A 374 -3.06 37.57 3.77
N LEU A 375 -1.90 36.98 3.49
CA LEU A 375 -1.00 37.40 2.42
C LEU A 375 -1.36 36.77 1.07
N ILE A 376 -2.09 35.64 1.06
CA ILE A 376 -2.34 34.86 -0.15
C ILE A 376 -3.56 35.38 -0.92
N THR A 377 -3.38 35.55 -2.22
CA THR A 377 -4.45 35.80 -3.21
C THR A 377 -4.45 34.68 -4.24
N ALA A 378 -5.49 33.84 -4.21
CA ALA A 378 -5.66 32.66 -5.07
C ALA A 378 -7.08 32.65 -5.68
N PRO A 379 -7.33 33.43 -6.76
CA PRO A 379 -8.69 33.69 -7.24
C PRO A 379 -9.39 32.48 -7.88
N ILE A 380 -8.63 31.47 -8.30
CA ILE A 380 -9.17 30.24 -8.91
C ILE A 380 -9.13 29.03 -7.98
N LEU A 381 -8.92 29.24 -6.68
CA LEU A 381 -8.82 28.16 -5.71
C LEU A 381 -10.10 27.32 -5.68
N GLU A 382 -9.97 26.03 -5.95
CA GLU A 382 -11.08 25.07 -6.02
C GLU A 382 -11.19 24.24 -4.73
N ILE A 383 -10.05 23.94 -4.09
CA ILE A 383 -9.95 23.07 -2.90
C ILE A 383 -9.11 23.75 -1.84
N PHE A 384 -9.66 23.89 -0.63
CA PHE A 384 -8.96 24.39 0.54
C PHE A 384 -9.09 23.42 1.72
N ASP A 385 -7.97 23.05 2.34
CA ASP A 385 -7.91 22.16 3.50
C ASP A 385 -6.97 22.70 4.58
N MET A 386 -7.47 22.87 5.80
CA MET A 386 -6.72 23.35 6.97
C MET A 386 -6.56 22.21 7.98
N ARG A 387 -5.37 21.61 8.10
CA ARG A 387 -5.15 20.38 8.92
C ARG A 387 -5.24 20.60 10.42
N ARG A 388 -4.74 21.74 10.90
CA ARG A 388 -4.57 22.01 12.34
C ARG A 388 -5.68 22.85 12.94
N GLN A 389 -5.61 22.91 14.27
CA GLN A 389 -6.66 23.11 15.24
C GLN A 389 -6.61 24.51 15.90
N GLU A 390 -6.10 25.50 15.19
CA GLU A 390 -5.93 26.85 15.73
C GLU A 390 -6.86 27.84 15.00
N PHE A 391 -7.33 28.84 15.75
CA PHE A 391 -8.27 29.84 15.23
C PHE A 391 -7.57 30.82 14.28
N PHE A 392 -8.14 31.03 13.11
CA PHE A 392 -7.77 32.10 12.17
C PHE A 392 -9.06 32.76 11.62
N ASP A 393 -8.99 34.06 11.33
CA ASP A 393 -10.06 34.74 10.58
C ASP A 393 -9.87 34.47 9.08
N PHE A 394 -10.79 33.72 8.48
CA PHE A 394 -10.72 33.35 7.06
C PHE A 394 -11.54 34.27 6.15
N ALA A 395 -12.25 35.27 6.71
CA ALA A 395 -13.23 36.06 5.95
C ALA A 395 -12.60 36.74 4.73
N ASP A 396 -11.49 37.44 4.93
CA ASP A 396 -10.84 38.17 3.84
C ASP A 396 -10.16 37.25 2.84
N PHE A 397 -9.65 36.09 3.28
CA PHE A 397 -9.10 35.08 2.38
C PHE A 397 -10.17 34.49 1.45
N PHE A 398 -11.36 34.16 1.98
CA PHE A 398 -12.46 33.63 1.16
C PHE A 398 -13.09 34.69 0.25
N LYS A 399 -13.12 35.97 0.64
CA LYS A 399 -13.49 37.07 -0.27
C LYS A 399 -12.57 37.15 -1.49
N ARG A 400 -11.28 36.84 -1.32
CA ARG A 400 -10.31 36.78 -2.43
C ARG A 400 -10.40 35.49 -3.26
N SER A 401 -11.06 34.45 -2.73
CA SER A 401 -11.03 33.08 -3.25
C SER A 401 -12.45 32.50 -3.36
N THR A 402 -13.33 33.15 -4.11
CA THR A 402 -14.78 32.84 -4.12
C THR A 402 -15.16 31.56 -4.89
N ARG A 403 -14.20 30.89 -5.54
CA ARG A 403 -14.42 29.69 -6.38
C ARG A 403 -14.23 28.36 -5.63
N ILE A 404 -14.04 28.42 -4.31
CA ILE A 404 -13.84 27.22 -3.49
C ILE A 404 -15.08 26.31 -3.60
N SER A 405 -14.82 25.10 -4.06
CA SER A 405 -15.80 24.02 -4.22
C SER A 405 -15.71 22.97 -3.11
N LYS A 406 -14.51 22.74 -2.58
CA LYS A 406 -14.27 21.82 -1.47
C LYS A 406 -13.58 22.55 -0.33
N LEU A 407 -14.20 22.51 0.84
CA LEU A 407 -13.72 23.21 2.02
C LEU A 407 -13.63 22.26 3.21
N SER A 408 -12.44 22.18 3.78
CA SER A 408 -12.15 21.39 4.97
C SER A 408 -11.46 22.31 5.99
N LEU A 409 -12.12 22.58 7.12
CA LEU A 409 -11.55 23.44 8.17
C LEU A 409 -12.00 23.04 9.57
N PRO A 410 -11.20 23.32 10.60
CA PRO A 410 -11.64 23.18 11.97
C PRO A 410 -12.67 24.27 12.31
N TYR A 411 -13.71 23.95 13.08
CA TYR A 411 -14.53 24.97 13.73
C TYR A 411 -13.98 25.28 15.13
N PHE A 412 -14.30 26.48 15.62
CA PHE A 412 -13.68 27.05 16.80
C PHE A 412 -14.38 26.63 18.08
N ASP A 413 -13.60 26.33 19.12
CA ASP A 413 -14.15 25.94 20.43
C ASP A 413 -14.86 27.12 21.12
N GLU A 414 -14.40 28.36 20.88
CA GLU A 414 -15.03 29.58 21.42
C GLU A 414 -16.29 29.96 20.63
N ASP A 415 -16.42 29.52 19.38
CA ASP A 415 -17.59 29.75 18.54
C ASP A 415 -18.65 28.67 18.79
N GLN A 416 -19.21 28.67 20.00
CA GLN A 416 -20.21 27.68 20.43
C GLN A 416 -21.49 27.67 19.58
N SER A 417 -21.69 28.68 18.73
CA SER A 417 -22.87 28.83 17.86
C SER A 417 -22.55 28.83 16.36
N PHE A 418 -21.30 28.54 15.99
CA PHE A 418 -20.79 28.59 14.61
C PHE A 418 -20.96 29.94 13.89
N THR A 419 -21.12 31.05 14.62
CA THR A 419 -21.36 32.39 14.05
C THR A 419 -20.20 32.87 13.15
N ASP A 420 -18.95 32.62 13.54
CA ASP A 420 -17.78 32.96 12.71
C ASP A 420 -17.70 32.04 11.50
N THR A 421 -17.96 30.75 11.70
CA THR A 421 -18.04 29.77 10.60
C THR A 421 -19.09 30.19 9.56
N MET A 422 -20.27 30.61 10.00
CA MET A 422 -21.34 31.12 9.12
C MET A 422 -20.88 32.37 8.35
N ARG A 423 -20.16 33.29 8.99
CA ARG A 423 -19.63 34.50 8.35
C ARG A 423 -18.70 34.13 7.20
N PHE A 424 -17.81 33.16 7.41
CA PHE A 424 -16.84 32.73 6.40
C PHE A 424 -17.49 32.03 5.23
N LEU A 425 -18.42 31.11 5.50
CA LEU A 425 -19.15 30.36 4.47
C LEU A 425 -20.01 31.26 3.57
N SER A 426 -20.45 32.43 4.06
CA SER A 426 -21.18 33.41 3.24
C SER A 426 -20.38 33.91 2.03
N HIS A 427 -19.05 33.79 2.06
CA HIS A 427 -18.16 34.16 0.96
C HIS A 427 -17.87 33.01 -0.03
N CYS A 428 -18.44 31.81 0.17
CA CYS A 428 -18.18 30.61 -0.62
C CYS A 428 -19.46 30.09 -1.32
N PRO A 429 -20.04 30.83 -2.29
CA PRO A 429 -21.30 30.44 -2.92
C PRO A 429 -21.21 29.18 -3.79
N SER A 430 -20.03 28.87 -4.34
CA SER A 430 -19.77 27.72 -5.22
C SER A 430 -19.46 26.42 -4.47
N LEU A 431 -19.58 26.40 -3.14
CA LEU A 431 -19.21 25.28 -2.32
C LEU A 431 -20.10 24.05 -2.58
N THR A 432 -19.49 22.92 -2.91
CA THR A 432 -20.16 21.63 -3.14
C THR A 432 -19.88 20.61 -2.05
N GLU A 433 -18.70 20.67 -1.41
CA GLU A 433 -18.29 19.77 -0.34
C GLU A 433 -17.78 20.57 0.88
N LEU A 434 -18.35 20.33 2.06
CA LEU A 434 -17.95 20.95 3.32
C LEU A 434 -17.64 19.89 4.38
N SER A 435 -16.45 19.97 4.98
CA SER A 435 -16.04 19.15 6.10
C SER A 435 -15.60 20.03 7.27
N LEU A 436 -16.26 19.86 8.41
CA LEU A 436 -16.00 20.58 9.65
C LEU A 436 -15.69 19.61 10.79
N TRP A 437 -14.67 19.92 11.58
CA TRP A 437 -14.26 19.13 12.74
C TRP A 437 -13.76 20.03 13.87
N PRO A 438 -13.73 19.58 15.12
CA PRO A 438 -13.43 20.48 16.23
C PRO A 438 -11.93 20.83 16.32
N CYS A 439 -11.66 22.10 16.68
CA CYS A 439 -10.33 22.60 17.05
C CYS A 439 -9.75 21.89 18.27
N LYS A 440 -10.51 21.48 19.28
CA LYS A 440 -9.97 20.59 20.34
C LYS A 440 -10.98 19.52 20.66
N TRP A 441 -10.56 18.49 21.39
CA TRP A 441 -11.51 17.64 22.09
C TRP A 441 -12.08 18.41 23.29
N SER A 442 -12.66 19.58 23.04
CA SER A 442 -13.42 20.30 24.05
C SER A 442 -14.50 19.37 24.59
N MET A 443 -14.70 19.41 25.91
CA MET A 443 -15.78 18.66 26.54
C MET A 443 -17.14 19.31 26.28
N ASP A 444 -17.13 20.57 25.86
CA ASP A 444 -18.32 21.39 25.67
C ASP A 444 -19.07 21.01 24.40
N THR A 445 -20.35 21.35 24.39
CA THR A 445 -21.28 20.98 23.33
C THR A 445 -21.69 22.24 22.60
N SER A 446 -21.39 22.33 21.30
CA SER A 446 -21.76 23.48 20.47
C SER A 446 -23.21 23.36 20.01
N ASP A 447 -23.96 24.46 20.05
CA ASP A 447 -25.32 24.53 19.51
C ASP A 447 -25.26 24.82 18.01
N ALA A 448 -25.72 23.87 17.19
CA ALA A 448 -25.75 23.98 15.74
C ALA A 448 -27.15 24.32 15.18
N ASP A 449 -28.15 24.64 16.00
CA ASP A 449 -29.50 24.88 15.48
C ASP A 449 -29.54 26.04 14.46
N LYS A 450 -28.94 27.17 14.81
CA LYS A 450 -28.87 28.34 13.92
C LYS A 450 -28.02 28.05 12.68
N PHE A 451 -26.92 27.32 12.86
CA PHE A 451 -25.99 26.95 11.80
C PHE A 451 -26.65 26.07 10.74
N LEU A 452 -27.29 24.98 11.15
CA LEU A 452 -27.94 24.04 10.24
C LEU A 452 -29.12 24.69 9.52
N ARG A 453 -29.89 25.55 10.20
CA ARG A 453 -30.98 26.29 9.58
C ARG A 453 -30.51 27.23 8.47
N ALA A 454 -29.34 27.84 8.60
CA ALA A 454 -28.83 28.78 7.60
C ALA A 454 -28.62 28.16 6.20
N PHE A 455 -28.51 26.83 6.10
CA PHE A 455 -28.43 26.12 4.82
C PHE A 455 -29.79 25.86 4.15
N VAL A 456 -30.91 26.14 4.81
CA VAL A 456 -32.26 25.85 4.30
C VAL A 456 -33.22 27.02 4.46
N GLU A 457 -33.01 27.88 5.46
CA GLU A 457 -33.85 29.03 5.80
C GLU A 457 -32.96 30.22 6.13
N SER A 458 -33.13 31.33 5.41
CA SER A 458 -32.46 32.60 5.73
C SER A 458 -33.15 33.76 5.02
N ASP A 459 -33.46 34.81 5.78
CA ASP A 459 -34.03 36.08 5.26
C ASP A 459 -33.08 36.78 4.27
N ALA A 460 -31.79 36.47 4.32
CA ALA A 460 -30.74 37.02 3.45
C ALA A 460 -30.36 36.08 2.28
N GLY A 461 -31.06 34.95 2.11
CA GLY A 461 -30.75 33.91 1.14
C GLY A 461 -29.98 32.73 1.74
N VAL A 462 -30.13 31.56 1.10
CA VAL A 462 -29.58 30.28 1.57
C VAL A 462 -28.05 30.25 1.47
N MET A 463 -27.39 29.86 2.56
CA MET A 463 -25.93 29.68 2.58
C MET A 463 -25.51 28.47 1.72
N CYS A 464 -24.47 28.64 0.89
CA CYS A 464 -23.89 27.58 0.05
C CYS A 464 -24.97 26.78 -0.73
N PRO A 465 -25.66 27.39 -1.70
CA PRO A 465 -26.77 26.75 -2.41
C PRO A 465 -26.34 25.52 -3.23
N CYS A 466 -25.07 25.43 -3.64
CA CYS A 466 -24.52 24.31 -4.40
C CYS A 466 -24.08 23.11 -3.54
N LEU A 467 -24.16 23.23 -2.21
CA LEU A 467 -23.64 22.23 -1.27
C LEU A 467 -24.40 20.91 -1.38
N GLN A 468 -23.66 19.82 -1.60
CA GLN A 468 -24.19 18.47 -1.83
C GLN A 468 -23.60 17.46 -0.84
N ASP A 469 -22.34 17.65 -0.46
CA ASP A 469 -21.67 16.81 0.53
C ASP A 469 -21.37 17.63 1.79
N PHE A 470 -21.87 17.17 2.93
CA PHE A 470 -21.68 17.85 4.20
C PHE A 470 -21.26 16.86 5.29
N SER A 471 -20.19 17.20 6.00
CA SER A 471 -19.67 16.43 7.12
C SER A 471 -19.39 17.37 8.28
N ILE A 472 -20.00 17.09 9.43
CA ILE A 472 -19.70 17.78 10.67
C ILE A 472 -19.42 16.75 11.77
N ALA A 473 -18.24 16.86 12.39
CA ALA A 473 -17.77 15.98 13.46
C ALA A 473 -17.67 16.74 14.79
N GLY A 474 -17.74 16.05 15.93
CA GLY A 474 -17.54 16.64 17.25
C GLY A 474 -18.80 16.67 18.13
N LYS A 475 -18.68 17.23 19.34
CA LYS A 475 -19.80 17.30 20.30
C LYS A 475 -20.74 18.45 19.94
N ILE A 476 -21.77 18.13 19.18
CA ILE A 476 -22.73 19.13 18.68
C ILE A 476 -24.14 18.75 19.14
N ASP A 477 -24.91 19.75 19.55
CA ASP A 477 -26.33 19.63 19.87
C ASP A 477 -27.18 20.42 18.86
N PHE A 478 -28.33 19.88 18.49
CA PHE A 478 -29.32 20.51 17.61
C PHE A 478 -30.67 19.82 17.81
N SER A 479 -31.77 20.53 17.58
CA SER A 479 -33.12 20.01 17.75
C SER A 479 -33.52 19.04 16.64
N PHE A 480 -34.41 18.10 16.98
CA PHE A 480 -35.02 17.18 16.00
C PHE A 480 -35.68 17.94 14.85
N GLN A 481 -36.34 19.05 15.16
CA GLN A 481 -37.00 19.88 14.15
C GLN A 481 -35.99 20.51 13.20
N THR A 482 -34.85 21.01 13.70
CA THR A 482 -33.79 21.55 12.84
C THR A 482 -33.21 20.48 11.91
N LEU A 483 -32.92 19.28 12.43
CA LEU A 483 -32.41 18.21 11.57
C LEU A 483 -33.42 17.83 10.48
N ARG A 484 -34.71 17.72 10.84
CA ARG A 484 -35.77 17.43 9.87
C ARG A 484 -35.83 18.50 8.78
N LEU A 485 -35.84 19.78 9.16
CA LEU A 485 -35.82 20.91 8.23
C LEU A 485 -34.57 20.90 7.35
N PHE A 486 -33.39 20.61 7.91
CA PHE A 486 -32.13 20.53 7.16
C PHE A 486 -32.13 19.43 6.08
N LEU A 487 -32.70 18.27 6.40
CA LEU A 487 -32.78 17.13 5.47
C LEU A 487 -33.87 17.34 4.40
N GLU A 488 -35.02 17.90 4.77
CA GLU A 488 -36.18 18.07 3.88
C GLU A 488 -36.10 19.38 3.06
N GLY A 489 -35.49 20.43 3.59
CA GLY A 489 -35.41 21.75 2.95
C GLY A 489 -34.51 21.81 1.71
N ARG A 490 -33.77 20.74 1.41
CA ARG A 490 -33.03 20.56 0.15
C ARG A 490 -33.48 19.32 -0.64
N GLN A 491 -34.52 18.63 -0.19
CA GLN A 491 -34.89 17.33 -0.75
C GLN A 491 -36.42 17.15 -0.77
N GLY A 492 -37.01 17.06 -1.97
CA GLY A 492 -38.46 16.89 -2.16
C GLY A 492 -39.21 18.21 -2.38
N ASP A 493 -40.53 18.20 -2.24
CA ASP A 493 -41.45 19.29 -2.60
C ASP A 493 -41.30 20.58 -1.75
N ILE A 494 -40.54 20.52 -0.65
CA ILE A 494 -40.29 21.64 0.29
C ILE A 494 -38.91 22.29 0.00
N ALA A 495 -38.19 21.83 -1.02
CA ALA A 495 -36.87 22.36 -1.34
C ALA A 495 -36.91 23.85 -1.69
N ALA A 496 -36.01 24.63 -1.08
CA ALA A 496 -35.82 26.02 -1.45
C ALA A 496 -35.41 26.14 -2.94
N GLN A 497 -35.95 27.13 -3.65
CA GLN A 497 -35.64 27.36 -5.06
C GLN A 497 -34.14 27.60 -5.25
N ASN A 498 -33.54 26.98 -6.28
CA ASN A 498 -32.12 27.10 -6.65
C ASN A 498 -31.10 26.47 -5.67
N VAL A 499 -31.52 25.49 -4.87
CA VAL A 499 -30.63 24.74 -3.98
C VAL A 499 -30.42 23.30 -4.47
N MET A 500 -29.17 22.82 -4.44
CA MET A 500 -28.83 21.46 -4.86
C MET A 500 -29.20 20.43 -3.78
N PRO A 501 -29.65 19.23 -4.17
CA PRO A 501 -30.01 18.17 -3.22
C PRO A 501 -28.78 17.51 -2.60
N TRP A 502 -28.95 17.02 -1.37
CA TRP A 502 -27.91 16.29 -0.65
C TRP A 502 -27.50 14.99 -1.37
N LYS A 503 -26.19 14.82 -1.58
CA LYS A 503 -25.59 13.57 -2.08
C LYS A 503 -25.01 12.73 -0.95
N LYS A 504 -24.28 13.34 -0.01
CA LYS A 504 -23.66 12.65 1.13
C LYS A 504 -23.72 13.50 2.39
N LEU A 505 -24.15 12.88 3.49
CA LEU A 505 -24.23 13.54 4.79
C LEU A 505 -23.52 12.72 5.86
N VAL A 506 -22.71 13.37 6.69
CA VAL A 506 -22.11 12.80 7.90
C VAL A 506 -22.39 13.73 9.06
N ILE A 507 -23.14 13.25 10.05
CA ILE A 507 -23.54 14.05 11.21
C ILE A 507 -23.15 13.30 12.49
N ASP A 508 -22.44 13.98 13.37
CA ASP A 508 -22.11 13.48 14.70
C ASP A 508 -23.26 13.76 15.68
N ILE A 509 -23.78 12.72 16.32
CA ILE A 509 -24.91 12.82 17.25
C ILE A 509 -24.49 12.64 18.71
N ARG A 510 -23.19 12.46 18.97
CA ARG A 510 -22.64 12.17 20.31
C ARG A 510 -22.80 13.36 21.26
N GLY A 511 -22.94 14.58 20.74
CA GLY A 511 -23.16 15.79 21.53
C GLY A 511 -24.58 15.92 22.12
N ILE A 512 -25.59 15.26 21.54
CA ILE A 512 -26.99 15.35 22.00
C ILE A 512 -27.13 14.59 23.32
N ARG A 513 -27.22 15.29 24.47
CA ARG A 513 -27.23 14.65 25.80
C ARG A 513 -28.57 13.99 26.15
N ASP A 514 -29.67 14.52 25.63
CA ASP A 514 -31.02 13.98 25.85
C ASP A 514 -31.19 12.67 25.07
N THR A 515 -31.45 11.57 25.79
CA THR A 515 -31.58 10.22 25.25
C THR A 515 -32.80 10.06 24.33
N GLU A 516 -33.91 10.74 24.63
CA GLU A 516 -35.11 10.68 23.80
C GLU A 516 -34.89 11.46 22.50
N LYS A 517 -34.32 12.67 22.61
CA LYS A 517 -33.93 13.50 21.46
C LYS A 517 -32.94 12.77 20.55
N ARG A 518 -31.91 12.13 21.12
CA ARG A 518 -30.92 11.34 20.36
C ARG A 518 -31.58 10.16 19.63
N ARG A 519 -32.50 9.45 20.30
CA ARG A 519 -33.25 8.35 19.71
C ARG A 519 -34.11 8.80 18.53
N GLN A 520 -34.80 9.93 18.66
CA GLN A 520 -35.61 10.52 17.59
C GLN A 520 -34.74 10.91 16.38
N VAL A 521 -33.58 11.53 16.62
CA VAL A 521 -32.61 11.87 15.57
C VAL A 521 -32.08 10.64 14.84
N SER A 522 -31.65 9.59 15.56
CA SER A 522 -31.13 8.37 14.95
C SER A 522 -32.19 7.61 14.15
N ASN A 523 -33.44 7.59 14.63
CA ASN A 523 -34.58 7.05 13.88
C ASN A 523 -34.80 7.78 12.55
N LEU A 524 -34.73 9.12 12.56
CA LEU A 524 -34.87 9.93 11.34
C LEU A 524 -33.73 9.68 10.35
N VAL A 525 -32.49 9.60 10.82
CA VAL A 525 -31.32 9.26 10.00
C VAL A 525 -31.50 7.89 9.34
N SER A 526 -31.92 6.89 10.11
CA SER A 526 -32.19 5.54 9.62
C SER A 526 -33.31 5.51 8.57
N GLN A 527 -34.38 6.27 8.79
CA GLN A 527 -35.49 6.41 7.84
C GLN A 527 -35.03 7.03 6.51
N LYS A 528 -34.27 8.13 6.55
CA LYS A 528 -33.76 8.78 5.32
C LYS A 528 -32.73 7.92 4.60
N LYS A 529 -31.91 7.16 5.34
CA LYS A 529 -31.01 6.15 4.77
C LYS A 529 -31.76 5.06 4.03
N ALA A 530 -32.86 4.56 4.59
CA ALA A 530 -33.73 3.59 3.93
C ALA A 530 -34.43 4.17 2.68
N ALA A 531 -34.71 5.48 2.68
CA ALA A 531 -35.22 6.21 1.52
C ALA A 531 -34.17 6.51 0.43
N GLY A 532 -32.94 6.01 0.57
CA GLY A 532 -31.88 6.12 -0.43
C GLY A 532 -30.91 7.29 -0.26
N LEU A 533 -31.04 8.10 0.80
CA LEU A 533 -30.08 9.17 1.11
C LEU A 533 -28.80 8.57 1.71
N ASN A 534 -27.62 8.93 1.18
CA ASN A 534 -26.33 8.49 1.74
C ASN A 534 -25.98 9.32 2.98
N ILE A 535 -26.61 8.98 4.11
CA ILE A 535 -26.37 9.59 5.41
C ILE A 535 -25.69 8.59 6.37
N ARG A 536 -24.68 9.08 7.11
CA ARG A 536 -23.99 8.33 8.17
C ARG A 536 -24.04 9.11 9.48
N GLU A 537 -24.45 8.44 10.55
CA GLU A 537 -24.26 8.92 11.92
C GLU A 537 -22.88 8.49 12.43
N LYS A 538 -22.23 9.37 13.20
CA LYS A 538 -20.97 9.12 13.91
C LYS A 538 -21.17 9.13 15.42
#